data_AF-A0A2A5GI21-F1
#
_entry.id   AF-A0A2A5GI21-F1
#
_cell.length_a   1.000
_cell.length_b   1.000
_cell.length_c   1.000
_cell.angle_alpha   90.00
_cell.angle_beta   90.00
_cell.angle_gamma   90.00
#
_symmetry.space_group_name_H-M   'P 1'
#
loop_
_entity.id
_entity.type
_entity.pdbx_description
1 polymer ?
#
loop_
_entity_poly.entity_id
_entity_poly.type
_entity_poly.pdbx_seq_one_letter_code
_entity_poly.pdbx_strand_id
1 'polypeptide(L)'
;MVITAVTIAGCTWLLFATRKIEVSSKDIKDGEVPTTGHVYDGIEEYDNPLPAWWFNMYLGTVIFAVIYLVLYPGMGSYAGVLGWTQIGQWQEEVDAAEAKYAPIYEQYANMSVEELIANPNAMKMGRRLFNNNCSVCHGSDGRGSYGFPNLADSDWLYGGTAADIKASITHGRKGAMPAWGAVIGEKGVDNVAEYVFGISGREHNTDKATEGAKIYATYCASCHTPEGTGMTALGAPNLTDSVWLYGGSPSLVRHSIRNGRNGNMPAQGEMLKAEKIHLLTGYVYSLSKSQ
;
A
#
# COMPACT_ATOMS: atom_id res chain seq x y z
N MET A 1 -11.95 -36.12 -10.20
CA MET A 1 -12.45 -36.58 -11.52
C MET A 1 -13.81 -37.25 -11.39
N VAL A 2 -13.92 -38.40 -10.70
CA VAL A 2 -15.17 -39.18 -10.63
C VAL A 2 -16.32 -38.39 -9.99
N ILE A 3 -16.10 -37.75 -8.83
CA ILE A 3 -17.15 -36.99 -8.13
C ILE A 3 -17.70 -35.87 -9.01
N THR A 4 -16.84 -35.03 -9.60
CA THR A 4 -17.24 -33.93 -10.49
C THR A 4 -18.07 -34.41 -11.67
N ALA A 5 -17.65 -35.49 -12.33
CA ALA A 5 -18.39 -36.06 -13.46
C ALA A 5 -19.75 -36.62 -13.04
N VAL A 6 -19.80 -37.34 -11.91
CA VAL A 6 -21.05 -37.88 -11.34
C VAL A 6 -22.00 -36.75 -10.95
N THR A 7 -21.52 -35.67 -10.37
CA THR A 7 -22.35 -34.51 -10.00
C THR A 7 -22.91 -33.81 -11.24
N ILE A 8 -22.10 -33.57 -12.28
CA ILE A 8 -22.59 -32.96 -13.52
C ILE A 8 -23.64 -33.86 -14.18
N ALA A 9 -23.39 -35.17 -14.25
CA ALA A 9 -24.34 -36.13 -14.79
C ALA A 9 -25.64 -36.18 -13.95
N GLY A 10 -25.51 -36.16 -12.61
CA GLY A 10 -26.64 -36.16 -11.68
C GLY A 10 -27.49 -34.90 -11.77
N CYS A 11 -26.88 -33.72 -11.83
CA CYS A 11 -27.60 -32.45 -12.03
C CYS A 11 -28.28 -32.40 -13.40
N THR A 12 -27.62 -32.89 -14.45
CA THR A 12 -28.22 -33.00 -15.78
C THR A 12 -29.40 -33.95 -15.76
N TRP A 13 -29.25 -35.12 -15.15
CA TRP A 13 -30.35 -36.07 -14.98
C TRP A 13 -31.52 -35.45 -14.20
N LEU A 14 -31.25 -34.74 -13.10
CA LEU A 14 -32.27 -34.07 -12.29
C LEU A 14 -33.05 -33.05 -13.12
N LEU A 15 -32.36 -32.23 -13.92
CA LEU A 15 -32.97 -31.25 -14.83
C LEU A 15 -33.95 -31.91 -15.82
N PHE A 16 -33.59 -33.08 -16.36
CA PHE A 16 -34.49 -33.83 -17.25
C PHE A 16 -35.60 -34.57 -16.49
N ALA A 17 -35.34 -35.02 -15.26
CA ALA A 17 -36.33 -35.69 -14.42
C ALA A 17 -37.43 -34.74 -13.96
N THR A 18 -37.08 -33.51 -13.56
CA THR A 18 -38.02 -32.47 -13.12
C THR A 18 -38.72 -31.74 -14.27
N ARG A 19 -38.38 -32.05 -15.53
CA ARG A 19 -39.09 -31.54 -16.70
C ARG A 19 -40.49 -32.15 -16.85
N LYS A 20 -40.78 -33.27 -16.19
CA LYS A 20 -42.10 -33.90 -16.18
C LYS A 20 -43.03 -33.07 -15.30
N ILE A 21 -44.07 -32.52 -15.90
CA ILE A 21 -45.22 -31.90 -15.22
C ILE A 21 -46.22 -33.01 -14.88
N GLU A 22 -46.84 -32.97 -13.69
CA GLU A 22 -47.90 -33.92 -13.31
C GLU A 22 -49.22 -33.57 -14.01
N VAL A 23 -49.39 -32.30 -14.34
CA VAL A 23 -50.58 -31.80 -15.04
C VAL A 23 -50.41 -31.89 -16.56
N SER A 24 -51.29 -32.65 -17.21
CA SER A 24 -51.33 -32.78 -18.67
C SER A 24 -51.83 -31.47 -19.30
N SER A 25 -51.35 -31.12 -20.49
CA SER A 25 -51.89 -30.01 -21.30
C SER A 25 -53.39 -30.11 -21.64
N LYS A 26 -54.05 -31.22 -21.26
CA LYS A 26 -55.48 -31.46 -21.38
C LYS A 26 -56.28 -30.89 -20.20
N ASP A 27 -55.61 -30.59 -19.08
CA ASP A 27 -56.22 -30.12 -17.84
C ASP A 27 -56.13 -28.59 -17.69
N ILE A 28 -55.47 -27.91 -18.65
CA ILE A 28 -55.44 -26.45 -18.77
C ILE A 28 -56.81 -25.99 -19.33
N LYS A 29 -57.67 -25.48 -18.44
CA LYS A 29 -58.91 -24.78 -18.83
C LYS A 29 -58.65 -23.28 -18.87
N ASP A 30 -59.11 -22.61 -19.92
CA ASP A 30 -59.06 -21.14 -20.09
C ASP A 30 -57.66 -20.48 -20.00
N GLY A 31 -56.58 -21.26 -20.15
CA GLY A 31 -55.20 -20.75 -20.14
C GLY A 31 -54.56 -20.64 -18.75
N GLU A 32 -55.26 -21.04 -17.69
CA GLU A 32 -54.72 -21.08 -16.33
C GLU A 32 -54.17 -22.47 -16.01
N VAL A 33 -52.93 -22.50 -15.51
CA VAL A 33 -52.27 -23.72 -15.06
C VAL A 33 -52.82 -24.09 -13.68
N PRO A 34 -53.23 -25.34 -13.43
CA PRO A 34 -53.78 -25.73 -12.14
C PRO A 34 -52.73 -25.72 -11.02
N THR A 35 -53.22 -25.54 -9.79
CA THR A 35 -52.41 -25.61 -8.56
C THR A 35 -52.26 -27.06 -8.08
N THR A 36 -51.26 -27.31 -7.23
CA THR A 36 -50.91 -28.64 -6.69
C THR A 36 -51.90 -29.20 -5.66
N GLY A 37 -53.00 -28.49 -5.39
CA GLY A 37 -54.11 -28.93 -4.53
C GLY A 37 -53.88 -28.83 -3.02
N HIS A 38 -52.71 -28.35 -2.58
CA HIS A 38 -52.39 -28.12 -1.17
C HIS A 38 -52.26 -26.62 -0.90
N VAL A 39 -52.82 -26.16 0.22
CA VAL A 39 -52.73 -24.77 0.68
C VAL A 39 -51.83 -24.73 1.91
N TYR A 40 -50.76 -23.94 1.84
CA TYR A 40 -49.84 -23.69 2.94
C TYR A 40 -49.92 -22.22 3.33
N ASP A 41 -50.51 -21.92 4.48
CA ASP A 41 -50.63 -20.54 4.99
C ASP A 41 -51.25 -19.54 3.99
N GLY A 42 -52.26 -19.99 3.24
CA GLY A 42 -52.92 -19.21 2.20
C GLY A 42 -52.16 -19.09 0.88
N ILE A 43 -51.00 -19.76 0.73
CA ILE A 43 -50.23 -19.85 -0.51
C ILE A 43 -50.50 -21.20 -1.18
N GLU A 44 -50.73 -21.15 -2.50
CA GLU A 44 -50.83 -22.32 -3.38
C GLU A 44 -49.72 -22.29 -4.43
N GLU A 45 -49.27 -23.46 -4.85
CA GLU A 45 -48.21 -23.60 -5.85
C GLU A 45 -48.79 -24.02 -7.20
N TYR A 46 -48.40 -23.33 -8.27
CA TYR A 46 -48.74 -23.70 -9.64
C TYR A 46 -47.79 -24.78 -10.17
N ASP A 47 -48.32 -25.81 -10.84
CA ASP A 47 -47.52 -26.83 -11.53
C ASP A 47 -47.11 -26.37 -12.94
N ASN A 48 -46.33 -25.28 -12.99
CA ASN A 48 -45.86 -24.71 -14.25
C ASN A 48 -44.69 -25.51 -14.84
N PRO A 49 -44.66 -25.74 -16.16
CA PRO A 49 -43.46 -26.25 -16.81
C PRO A 49 -42.31 -25.26 -16.66
N LEU A 50 -41.08 -25.79 -16.56
CA LEU A 50 -39.86 -24.98 -16.60
C LEU A 50 -39.86 -24.11 -17.87
N PRO A 51 -39.63 -22.79 -17.76
CA PRO A 51 -39.53 -21.92 -18.92
C PRO A 51 -38.46 -22.43 -19.90
N ALA A 52 -38.81 -22.55 -21.18
CA ALA A 52 -37.93 -23.13 -22.20
C ALA A 52 -36.58 -22.41 -22.29
N TRP A 53 -36.57 -21.08 -22.14
CA TRP A 53 -35.33 -20.29 -22.14
C TRP A 53 -34.44 -20.63 -20.95
N TRP A 54 -35.02 -20.84 -19.75
CA TRP A 54 -34.29 -21.18 -18.53
C TRP A 54 -33.67 -22.57 -18.64
N PHE A 55 -34.45 -23.53 -19.16
CA PHE A 55 -33.96 -24.89 -19.40
C PHE A 55 -32.79 -24.91 -20.39
N ASN A 56 -32.91 -24.21 -21.52
CA ASN A 56 -31.86 -24.12 -22.52
C ASN A 56 -30.61 -23.41 -21.97
N MET A 57 -30.79 -22.37 -21.16
CA MET A 57 -29.68 -21.67 -20.49
C MET A 57 -28.95 -22.62 -19.52
N TYR A 58 -29.68 -23.36 -18.68
CA TYR A 58 -29.08 -24.35 -17.77
C TYR A 58 -28.32 -25.41 -18.55
N LEU A 59 -28.89 -25.95 -19.63
CA LEU A 59 -28.19 -26.92 -20.46
C LEU A 59 -26.92 -26.31 -21.10
N GLY A 60 -26.97 -25.04 -21.50
CA GLY A 60 -25.82 -24.29 -21.97
C GLY A 60 -24.68 -24.21 -20.94
N THR A 61 -24.99 -23.98 -19.66
CA THR A 61 -23.96 -23.94 -18.60
C THR A 61 -23.34 -25.32 -18.35
N VAL A 62 -24.12 -26.41 -18.46
CA VAL A 62 -23.59 -27.78 -18.40
C VAL A 62 -22.61 -28.04 -19.55
N ILE A 63 -23.00 -27.70 -20.78
CA ILE A 63 -22.14 -27.86 -21.96
C ILE A 63 -20.86 -27.04 -21.79
N PHE A 64 -20.99 -25.77 -21.38
CA PHE A 64 -19.85 -24.90 -21.10
C PHE A 64 -18.91 -25.50 -20.05
N ALA A 65 -19.44 -25.98 -18.92
CA ALA A 65 -18.64 -26.57 -17.85
C ALA A 65 -17.87 -27.81 -18.32
N VAL A 66 -18.51 -28.69 -19.12
CA VAL A 66 -17.83 -29.85 -19.70
C VAL A 66 -16.71 -29.43 -20.64
N ILE A 67 -16.96 -28.49 -21.56
CA ILE A 67 -15.93 -27.96 -22.47
C ILE A 67 -14.79 -27.34 -21.67
N TYR A 68 -15.11 -26.52 -20.66
CA TYR A 68 -14.12 -25.85 -19.83
C TYR A 68 -13.24 -26.85 -19.07
N LEU A 69 -13.82 -27.89 -18.47
CA LEU A 69 -13.07 -28.94 -17.77
C LEU A 69 -12.25 -29.85 -18.69
N VAL A 70 -12.59 -29.92 -19.98
CA VAL A 70 -11.75 -30.58 -20.99
C VAL A 70 -10.53 -29.70 -21.32
N LEU A 71 -10.73 -28.39 -21.46
CA LEU A 71 -9.68 -27.44 -21.85
C LEU A 71 -8.71 -27.10 -20.72
N TYR A 72 -9.23 -26.90 -19.50
CA TYR A 72 -8.50 -26.39 -18.33
C TYR A 72 -8.35 -27.43 -17.22
N PRO A 73 -7.37 -27.27 -16.31
CA PRO A 73 -7.28 -28.10 -15.13
C PRO A 73 -8.50 -27.91 -14.21
N GLY A 74 -8.94 -28.99 -13.58
CA GLY A 74 -10.09 -28.96 -12.66
C GLY A 74 -10.63 -30.34 -12.29
N MET A 75 -10.31 -31.36 -13.09
CA MET A 75 -10.73 -32.75 -12.83
C MET A 75 -9.61 -33.58 -12.20
N GLY A 76 -9.26 -33.31 -10.94
CA GLY A 76 -8.17 -34.02 -10.25
C GLY A 76 -6.81 -33.68 -10.87
N SER A 77 -6.00 -34.68 -11.22
CA SER A 77 -4.67 -34.49 -11.83
C SER A 77 -4.72 -34.25 -13.35
N TYR A 78 -5.91 -34.16 -13.95
CA TYR A 78 -6.05 -33.85 -15.36
C TYR A 78 -5.67 -32.38 -15.61
N ALA A 79 -4.64 -32.15 -16.43
CA ALA A 79 -4.08 -30.83 -16.69
C ALA A 79 -4.90 -29.97 -17.68
N GLY A 80 -5.91 -30.55 -18.33
CA GLY A 80 -6.58 -29.92 -19.47
C GLY A 80 -5.80 -30.10 -20.78
N VAL A 81 -6.50 -30.00 -21.92
CA VAL A 81 -5.88 -30.09 -23.26
C VAL A 81 -4.93 -28.91 -23.51
N LEU A 82 -5.20 -27.74 -22.92
CA LEU A 82 -4.39 -26.54 -23.12
C LEU A 82 -3.11 -26.53 -22.26
N GLY A 83 -2.98 -27.41 -21.26
CA GLY A 83 -1.85 -27.41 -20.33
C GLY A 83 -1.73 -26.11 -19.51
N TRP A 84 -2.80 -25.30 -19.46
CA TRP A 84 -2.80 -24.00 -18.79
C TRP A 84 -2.59 -24.15 -17.28
N THR A 85 -1.80 -23.25 -16.70
CA THR A 85 -1.72 -23.06 -15.25
C THR A 85 -1.67 -21.57 -14.93
N GLN A 86 -2.21 -21.17 -13.79
CA GLN A 86 -2.14 -19.76 -13.35
C GLN A 86 -0.70 -19.25 -13.18
N ILE A 87 0.24 -20.13 -12.79
CA ILE A 87 1.66 -19.78 -12.64
C ILE A 87 2.31 -19.60 -14.02
N GLY A 88 2.01 -20.48 -14.98
CA GLY A 88 2.49 -20.36 -16.35
C GLY A 88 2.00 -19.08 -17.01
N GLN A 89 0.70 -18.78 -16.89
CA GLN A 89 0.15 -17.53 -17.42
C GLN A 89 0.79 -16.31 -16.75
N TRP A 90 0.96 -16.32 -15.42
CA TRP A 90 1.64 -15.23 -14.73
C TRP A 90 3.07 -15.03 -15.23
N GLN A 91 3.82 -16.12 -15.44
CA GLN A 91 5.18 -16.05 -15.98
C GLN A 91 5.20 -15.47 -17.39
N GLU A 92 4.31 -15.93 -18.29
CA GLU A 92 4.18 -15.39 -19.64
C GLU A 92 3.85 -13.89 -19.64
N GLU A 93 2.94 -13.46 -18.76
CA GLU A 93 2.58 -12.04 -18.62
C GLU A 93 3.74 -11.20 -18.08
N VAL A 94 4.49 -11.72 -17.10
CA VAL A 94 5.70 -11.06 -16.57
C VAL A 94 6.79 -10.99 -17.63
N ASP A 95 7.08 -12.07 -18.34
CA ASP A 95 8.11 -12.12 -19.39
C ASP A 95 7.79 -11.15 -20.53
N ALA A 96 6.54 -11.11 -20.97
CA ALA A 96 6.08 -10.16 -21.98
C ALA A 96 6.20 -8.71 -21.49
N ALA A 97 5.88 -8.45 -20.22
CA ALA A 97 6.04 -7.13 -19.61
C ALA A 97 7.52 -6.75 -19.48
N GLU A 98 8.39 -7.67 -19.08
CA GLU A 98 9.83 -7.43 -18.98
C GLU A 98 10.44 -7.14 -20.35
N ALA A 99 10.13 -7.93 -21.37
CA ALA A 99 10.59 -7.68 -22.74
C ALA A 99 10.18 -6.30 -23.27
N LYS A 100 8.99 -5.82 -22.87
CA LYS A 100 8.45 -4.52 -23.29
C LYS A 100 8.99 -3.35 -22.47
N TYR A 101 9.13 -3.50 -21.16
CA TYR A 101 9.38 -2.39 -20.24
C TYR A 101 10.82 -2.35 -19.71
N ALA A 102 11.57 -3.46 -19.71
CA ALA A 102 12.96 -3.47 -19.24
C ALA A 102 13.86 -2.50 -20.02
N PRO A 103 13.80 -2.38 -21.35
CA PRO A 103 14.64 -1.40 -22.08
C PRO A 103 14.35 0.04 -21.68
N ILE A 104 13.09 0.34 -21.35
CA ILE A 104 12.68 1.67 -20.88
C ILE A 104 13.26 1.93 -19.48
N TYR A 105 13.19 0.95 -18.58
CA TYR A 105 13.77 1.06 -17.24
C TYR A 105 15.30 1.16 -17.28
N GLU A 106 15.96 0.39 -18.13
CA GLU A 106 17.42 0.43 -18.31
C GLU A 106 17.89 1.78 -18.85
N GLN A 107 17.17 2.35 -19.82
CA GLN A 107 17.42 3.70 -20.30
C GLN A 107 17.42 4.72 -19.16
N TYR A 108 16.42 4.67 -18.27
CA TYR A 108 16.35 5.58 -17.13
C TYR A 108 17.37 5.25 -16.03
N ALA A 109 17.72 3.98 -15.84
CA ALA A 109 18.71 3.57 -14.85
C ALA A 109 20.12 4.10 -15.17
N ASN A 110 20.43 4.26 -16.46
CA ASN A 110 21.71 4.79 -16.94
C ASN A 110 21.78 6.33 -16.97
N MET A 111 20.66 7.03 -16.75
CA MET A 111 20.65 8.50 -16.64
C MET A 111 21.09 8.95 -15.25
N SER A 112 21.77 10.09 -15.16
CA SER A 112 21.98 10.76 -13.87
C SER A 112 20.64 11.23 -13.27
N VAL A 113 20.63 11.53 -11.97
CA VAL A 113 19.41 12.04 -11.33
C VAL A 113 19.03 13.41 -11.91
N GLU A 114 20.02 14.23 -12.26
CA GLU A 114 19.84 15.53 -12.89
C GLU A 114 19.23 15.41 -14.30
N GLU A 115 19.62 14.39 -15.07
CA GLU A 115 19.02 14.09 -16.38
C GLU A 115 17.59 13.57 -16.24
N LEU A 116 17.32 12.75 -15.21
CA LEU A 116 15.98 12.23 -14.94
C LEU A 116 14.98 13.33 -14.64
N ILE A 117 15.33 14.30 -13.79
CA ILE A 117 14.41 15.39 -13.42
C ILE A 117 14.08 16.31 -14.61
N ALA A 118 15.00 16.43 -15.57
CA ALA A 118 14.77 17.16 -16.81
C ALA A 118 13.87 16.40 -17.80
N ASN A 119 13.62 15.11 -17.59
CA ASN A 119 12.82 14.26 -18.47
C ASN A 119 11.35 14.14 -17.97
N PRO A 120 10.37 14.74 -18.68
CA PRO A 120 8.97 14.70 -18.23
C PRO A 120 8.36 13.30 -18.19
N ASN A 121 8.82 12.38 -19.04
CA ASN A 121 8.32 11.01 -19.04
C ASN A 121 8.86 10.21 -17.85
N ALA A 122 10.13 10.40 -17.51
CA ALA A 122 10.73 9.84 -16.30
C ALA A 122 9.98 10.35 -15.05
N MET A 123 9.72 11.65 -14.96
CA MET A 123 9.01 12.25 -13.82
C MET A 123 7.56 11.79 -13.70
N LYS A 124 6.84 11.63 -14.82
CA LYS A 124 5.49 11.02 -14.81
C LYS A 124 5.52 9.58 -14.26
N MET A 125 6.53 8.80 -14.62
CA MET A 125 6.67 7.44 -14.12
C MET A 125 7.10 7.40 -12.65
N GLY A 126 8.06 8.23 -12.25
CA GLY A 126 8.48 8.39 -10.86
C GLY A 126 7.31 8.80 -9.95
N ARG A 127 6.46 9.74 -10.41
CA ARG A 127 5.22 10.12 -9.70
C ARG A 127 4.24 8.96 -9.54
N ARG A 128 4.05 8.13 -10.58
CA ARG A 128 3.18 6.94 -10.48
C ARG A 128 3.73 5.94 -9.48
N LEU A 129 5.04 5.70 -9.50
CA LEU A 129 5.70 4.85 -8.51
C LEU A 129 5.54 5.41 -7.09
N PHE A 130 5.72 6.72 -6.92
CA PHE A 130 5.57 7.38 -5.62
C PHE A 130 4.13 7.28 -5.10
N ASN A 131 3.14 7.51 -5.96
CA ASN A 131 1.73 7.39 -5.58
C ASN A 131 1.38 5.98 -5.12
N ASN A 132 1.90 4.95 -5.78
CA ASN A 132 1.60 3.55 -5.44
C ASN A 132 2.33 3.05 -4.19
N ASN A 133 3.53 3.56 -3.89
CA ASN A 133 4.41 2.96 -2.89
C ASN A 133 4.74 3.89 -1.70
N CYS A 134 4.66 5.21 -1.87
CA CYS A 134 5.17 6.18 -0.88
C CYS A 134 4.09 7.13 -0.34
N SER A 135 3.06 7.43 -1.14
CA SER A 135 2.10 8.50 -0.83
C SER A 135 1.25 8.28 0.41
N VAL A 136 1.05 7.03 0.81
CA VAL A 136 0.28 6.69 2.02
C VAL A 136 0.93 7.24 3.29
N CYS A 137 2.26 7.37 3.30
CA CYS A 137 3.02 7.92 4.42
C CYS A 137 3.43 9.37 4.16
N HIS A 138 3.96 9.66 2.96
CA HIS A 138 4.53 10.97 2.65
C HIS A 138 3.54 11.94 1.99
N GLY A 139 2.25 11.60 1.94
CA GLY A 139 1.23 12.40 1.25
C GLY A 139 1.30 12.27 -0.27
N SER A 140 0.22 12.60 -0.97
CA SER A 140 0.12 12.50 -2.44
C SER A 140 0.93 13.56 -3.18
N ASP A 141 1.30 14.64 -2.50
CA ASP A 141 2.17 15.72 -2.99
C ASP A 141 3.58 15.68 -2.37
N GLY A 142 3.88 14.65 -1.56
CA GLY A 142 5.16 14.50 -0.90
C GLY A 142 5.36 15.40 0.32
N ARG A 143 4.34 16.13 0.79
CA ARG A 143 4.47 17.06 1.92
C ARG A 143 4.39 16.42 3.30
N GLY A 144 4.23 15.11 3.38
CA GLY A 144 4.21 14.37 4.63
C GLY A 144 2.99 14.69 5.50
N SER A 145 3.10 14.33 6.76
CA SER A 145 2.12 14.59 7.80
C SER A 145 2.78 14.46 9.17
N TYR A 146 2.02 14.56 10.27
CA TYR A 146 2.58 14.27 11.60
C TYR A 146 3.29 12.91 11.62
N GLY A 147 4.58 12.91 11.98
CA GLY A 147 5.43 11.73 12.03
C GLY A 147 6.04 11.27 10.71
N PHE A 148 5.68 11.88 9.57
CA PHE A 148 6.22 11.55 8.24
C PHE A 148 6.84 12.78 7.55
N PRO A 149 8.13 12.74 7.15
CA PRO A 149 8.83 13.89 6.60
C PRO A 149 8.17 14.49 5.36
N ASN A 150 8.25 15.82 5.24
CA ASN A 150 8.00 16.55 4.02
C ASN A 150 9.19 16.36 3.08
N LEU A 151 8.98 15.67 1.97
CA LEU A 151 10.02 15.38 0.97
C LEU A 151 10.15 16.49 -0.08
N ALA A 152 9.25 17.49 -0.04
CA ALA A 152 9.23 18.63 -0.95
C ALA A 152 9.91 19.88 -0.38
N ASP A 153 10.44 19.81 0.84
CA ASP A 153 11.26 20.88 1.41
C ASP A 153 12.77 20.61 1.33
N SER A 154 13.52 21.53 1.94
CA SER A 154 14.97 21.50 1.97
C SER A 154 15.53 20.96 3.29
N ASP A 155 14.66 20.47 4.20
CA ASP A 155 15.08 19.90 5.48
C ASP A 155 15.19 18.38 5.39
N TRP A 156 16.42 17.88 5.51
CA TRP A 156 16.72 16.46 5.31
C TRP A 156 17.38 15.84 6.52
N LEU A 157 16.61 15.01 7.23
CA LEU A 157 17.10 14.25 8.39
C LEU A 157 18.34 13.40 8.07
N TYR A 158 18.42 12.81 6.88
CA TYR A 158 19.48 11.87 6.49
C TYR A 158 20.33 12.35 5.31
N GLY A 159 20.32 13.66 5.04
CA GLY A 159 20.96 14.25 3.86
C GLY A 159 20.04 14.33 2.65
N GLY A 160 20.16 15.42 1.89
CA GLY A 160 19.31 15.75 0.74
C GLY A 160 19.98 15.54 -0.63
N THR A 161 21.14 14.90 -0.68
CA THR A 161 21.76 14.57 -1.97
C THR A 161 21.02 13.42 -2.65
N ALA A 162 21.16 13.30 -3.97
CA ALA A 162 20.59 12.18 -4.71
C ALA A 162 21.03 10.82 -4.15
N ALA A 163 22.30 10.70 -3.70
CA ALA A 163 22.83 9.50 -3.09
C ALA A 163 22.19 9.21 -1.72
N ASP A 164 22.01 10.23 -0.88
CA ASP A 164 21.38 10.09 0.44
C ASP A 164 19.92 9.67 0.35
N ILE A 165 19.18 10.25 -0.60
CA ILE A 165 17.79 9.91 -0.89
C ILE A 165 17.72 8.48 -1.40
N LYS A 166 18.56 8.09 -2.36
CA LYS A 166 18.63 6.71 -2.87
C LYS A 166 18.96 5.71 -1.77
N ALA A 167 19.93 6.02 -0.90
CA ALA A 167 20.28 5.17 0.23
C ALA A 167 19.09 5.01 1.20
N SER A 168 18.38 6.10 1.49
CA SER A 168 17.20 6.07 2.35
C SER A 168 16.08 5.21 1.76
N ILE A 169 15.80 5.33 0.46
CA ILE A 169 14.79 4.51 -0.22
C ILE A 169 15.22 3.04 -0.26
N THR A 170 16.49 2.76 -0.59
CA THR A 170 16.98 1.39 -0.79
C THR A 170 17.05 0.62 0.53
N HIS A 171 17.68 1.22 1.55
CA HIS A 171 18.04 0.52 2.79
C HIS A 171 17.10 0.84 3.96
N GLY A 172 16.18 1.78 3.77
CA GLY A 172 15.36 2.29 4.85
C GLY A 172 16.15 3.17 5.82
N ARG A 173 15.45 3.75 6.79
CA ARG A 173 16.04 4.56 7.86
C ARG A 173 15.31 4.32 9.18
N LYS A 174 16.05 4.30 10.29
CA LYS A 174 15.49 4.17 11.64
C LYS A 174 16.02 5.30 12.50
N GLY A 175 15.16 6.26 12.83
CA GLY A 175 15.48 7.30 13.78
C GLY A 175 15.29 6.76 15.19
N ALA A 176 16.20 7.10 16.10
CA ALA A 176 16.14 6.66 17.49
C ALA A 176 16.53 7.82 18.42
N MET A 177 15.52 8.52 18.94
CA MET A 177 15.68 9.46 20.04
C MET A 177 15.32 8.73 21.35
N PRO A 178 16.25 8.55 22.29
CA PRO A 178 15.97 7.90 23.57
C PRO A 178 14.94 8.65 24.42
N ALA A 179 14.28 7.94 25.33
CA ALA A 179 13.40 8.53 26.33
C ALA A 179 14.22 9.10 27.49
N TRP A 180 14.16 10.42 27.70
CA TRP A 180 14.95 11.08 28.73
C TRP A 180 14.20 11.31 30.04
N GLY A 181 12.86 11.11 30.07
CA GLY A 181 12.03 11.44 31.24
C GLY A 181 12.51 10.80 32.55
N ALA A 182 12.93 9.53 32.52
CA ALA A 182 13.45 8.84 33.70
C ALA A 182 14.87 9.29 34.10
N VAL A 183 15.65 9.85 33.16
CA VAL A 183 17.05 10.23 33.37
C VAL A 183 17.16 11.65 33.92
N ILE A 184 16.41 12.59 33.32
CA ILE A 184 16.50 14.02 33.66
C ILE A 184 15.32 14.52 34.50
N GLY A 185 14.31 13.68 34.72
CA GLY A 185 13.07 14.02 35.42
C GLY A 185 12.22 15.05 34.67
N GLU A 186 10.99 15.27 35.14
CA GLU A 186 10.05 16.19 34.48
C GLU A 186 10.57 17.63 34.45
N LYS A 187 11.23 18.08 35.53
CA LYS A 187 11.87 19.40 35.57
C LYS A 187 12.98 19.53 34.53
N GLY A 188 13.75 18.46 34.28
CA GLY A 188 14.79 18.45 33.25
C GLY A 188 14.20 18.48 31.84
N VAL A 189 13.12 17.74 31.61
CA VAL A 189 12.35 17.77 30.34
C VAL A 189 11.86 19.18 30.05
N ASP A 190 11.28 19.84 31.03
CA ASP A 190 10.83 21.23 30.91
C ASP A 190 11.99 22.18 30.57
N ASN A 191 13.08 22.11 31.35
CA ASN A 191 14.22 23.02 31.18
C ASN A 191 14.88 22.86 29.81
N VAL A 192 15.13 21.63 29.36
CA VAL A 192 15.75 21.38 28.05
C VAL A 192 14.81 21.76 26.90
N ALA A 193 13.49 21.59 27.06
CA ALA A 193 12.53 22.08 26.08
C ALA A 193 12.60 23.61 25.93
N GLU A 194 12.69 24.37 27.04
CA GLU A 194 12.85 25.82 27.01
C GLU A 194 14.17 26.26 26.35
N TYR A 195 15.26 25.52 26.60
CA TYR A 195 16.52 25.76 25.89
C TYR A 195 16.38 25.54 24.37
N VAL A 196 15.73 24.45 23.97
CA VAL A 196 15.48 24.16 22.56
C VAL A 196 14.58 25.22 21.91
N PHE A 197 13.58 25.74 22.62
CA PHE A 197 12.80 26.88 22.13
C PHE A 197 13.68 28.12 21.92
N GLY A 198 14.59 28.40 22.86
CA GLY A 198 15.56 29.48 22.74
C GLY A 198 16.44 29.39 21.49
N ILE A 199 17.06 28.24 21.23
CA ILE A 199 17.91 28.06 20.03
C ILE A 199 17.12 28.06 18.72
N SER A 200 15.83 27.71 18.76
CA SER A 200 14.91 27.83 17.60
C SER A 200 14.34 29.24 17.39
N GLY A 201 14.75 30.22 18.21
CA GLY A 201 14.26 31.60 18.13
C GLY A 201 12.82 31.81 18.62
N ARG A 202 12.30 30.89 19.43
CA ARG A 202 10.92 30.91 19.95
C ARG A 202 10.87 31.52 21.35
N GLU A 203 9.67 31.97 21.72
CA GLU A 203 9.41 32.41 23.09
C GLU A 203 9.71 31.28 24.09
N HIS A 204 10.44 31.62 25.14
CA HIS A 204 10.91 30.67 26.14
C HIS A 204 11.16 31.37 27.48
N ASN A 205 11.25 30.57 28.54
CA ASN A 205 11.66 31.04 29.85
C ASN A 205 13.20 30.99 30.00
N THR A 206 13.83 32.15 30.17
CA THR A 206 15.30 32.30 30.22
C THR A 206 15.96 31.56 31.38
N ASP A 207 15.33 31.54 32.55
CA ASP A 207 15.86 30.86 33.74
C ASP A 207 15.87 29.34 33.53
N LYS A 208 14.77 28.79 33.01
CA LYS A 208 14.66 27.37 32.66
C LYS A 208 15.61 27.00 31.52
N ALA A 209 15.74 27.84 30.50
CA ALA A 209 16.65 27.63 29.39
C ALA A 209 18.12 27.61 29.83
N THR A 210 18.50 28.43 30.82
CA THR A 210 19.86 28.43 31.38
C THR A 210 20.20 27.09 32.05
N GLU A 211 19.26 26.51 32.80
CA GLU A 211 19.44 25.17 33.36
C GLU A 211 19.34 24.08 32.28
N GLY A 212 18.48 24.27 31.28
CA GLY A 212 18.32 23.38 30.13
C GLY A 212 19.58 23.25 29.29
N ALA A 213 20.33 24.34 29.11
CA ALA A 213 21.59 24.37 28.37
C ALA A 213 22.62 23.37 28.94
N LYS A 214 22.68 23.23 30.27
CA LYS A 214 23.58 22.28 30.94
C LYS A 214 23.19 20.82 30.62
N ILE A 215 21.89 20.53 30.66
CA ILE A 215 21.34 19.21 30.32
C ILE A 215 21.57 18.90 28.85
N TYR A 216 21.31 19.88 27.97
CA TYR A 216 21.51 19.77 26.54
C TYR A 216 22.96 19.43 26.19
N ALA A 217 23.91 20.19 26.73
CA ALA A 217 25.33 19.95 26.52
C ALA A 217 25.78 18.56 26.99
N THR A 218 25.15 18.03 28.05
CA THR A 218 25.49 16.72 28.62
C THR A 218 24.93 15.55 27.80
N TYR A 219 23.68 15.65 27.33
CA TYR A 219 22.95 14.48 26.78
C TYR A 219 22.50 14.62 25.33
N CYS A 220 22.27 15.85 24.86
CA CYS A 220 21.61 16.10 23.56
C CYS A 220 22.61 16.47 22.46
N ALA A 221 23.67 17.21 22.82
CA ALA A 221 24.65 17.75 21.89
C ALA A 221 25.44 16.66 21.13
N SER A 222 25.54 15.45 21.67
CA SER A 222 26.20 14.31 21.00
C SER A 222 25.49 13.87 19.71
N CYS A 223 24.17 14.02 19.66
CA CYS A 223 23.36 13.69 18.48
C CYS A 223 22.94 14.95 17.71
N HIS A 224 22.59 16.02 18.41
CA HIS A 224 22.05 17.25 17.79
C HIS A 224 23.08 18.35 17.57
N THR A 225 24.36 18.10 17.87
CA THR A 225 25.47 19.08 17.92
C THR A 225 25.33 20.12 19.05
N PRO A 226 26.41 20.77 19.51
CA PRO A 226 26.32 21.84 20.50
C PRO A 226 25.44 23.02 20.07
N GLU A 227 25.44 23.33 18.76
CA GLU A 227 24.68 24.43 18.17
C GLU A 227 23.21 24.06 17.90
N GLY A 228 22.86 22.78 17.99
CA GLY A 228 21.52 22.30 17.69
C GLY A 228 21.22 22.10 16.20
N THR A 229 22.21 22.16 15.32
CA THR A 229 22.01 22.02 13.87
C THR A 229 21.67 20.61 13.40
N GLY A 230 21.67 19.63 14.30
CA GLY A 230 21.39 18.23 13.97
C GLY A 230 22.57 17.49 13.34
N MET A 231 22.40 16.19 13.12
CA MET A 231 23.41 15.31 12.54
C MET A 231 22.78 14.33 11.56
N THR A 232 23.05 14.51 10.27
CA THR A 232 22.46 13.70 9.20
C THR A 232 22.88 12.24 9.25
N ALA A 233 24.09 11.96 9.74
CA ALA A 233 24.58 10.60 9.93
C ALA A 233 23.70 9.77 10.89
N LEU A 234 23.02 10.43 11.83
CA LEU A 234 22.14 9.79 12.82
C LEU A 234 20.65 10.00 12.54
N GLY A 235 20.29 10.81 11.54
CA GLY A 235 18.89 11.22 11.38
C GLY A 235 18.42 12.23 12.42
N ALA A 236 19.33 12.85 13.16
CA ALA A 236 18.99 13.78 14.23
C ALA A 236 18.60 15.13 13.62
N PRO A 237 17.34 15.59 13.80
CA PRO A 237 16.86 16.82 13.18
C PRO A 237 17.62 18.05 13.68
N ASN A 238 17.63 19.07 12.83
CA ASN A 238 17.96 20.42 13.23
C ASN A 238 16.90 20.93 14.22
N LEU A 239 17.37 21.49 15.32
CA LEU A 239 16.55 22.02 16.41
C LEU A 239 16.50 23.55 16.40
N THR A 240 17.25 24.21 15.50
CA THR A 240 17.30 25.68 15.40
C THR A 240 16.27 26.25 14.44
N ASP A 241 15.48 25.41 13.76
CA ASP A 241 14.47 25.84 12.79
C ASP A 241 13.03 25.54 13.26
N SER A 242 12.08 25.77 12.36
CA SER A 242 10.66 25.53 12.55
C SER A 242 10.12 24.29 11.84
N VAL A 243 10.98 23.37 11.37
CA VAL A 243 10.58 22.14 10.66
C VAL A 243 10.56 20.95 11.61
N TRP A 244 9.40 20.71 12.22
CA TRP A 244 9.25 19.72 13.30
C TRP A 244 8.35 18.55 12.89
N LEU A 245 8.96 17.39 12.64
CA LEU A 245 8.28 16.15 12.24
C LEU A 245 7.16 15.73 13.21
N TYR A 246 7.39 15.91 14.51
CA TYR A 246 6.46 15.51 15.57
C TYR A 246 5.73 16.69 16.21
N GLY A 247 5.65 17.81 15.50
CA GLY A 247 4.99 19.04 15.91
C GLY A 247 5.81 19.90 16.87
N GLY A 248 5.73 21.22 16.67
CA GLY A 248 6.49 22.18 17.45
C GLY A 248 5.80 22.68 18.72
N SER A 249 4.57 22.25 19.06
CA SER A 249 3.89 22.79 20.25
C SER A 249 4.68 22.48 21.53
N PRO A 250 4.63 23.35 22.57
CA PRO A 250 5.41 23.15 23.78
C PRO A 250 5.18 21.78 24.45
N SER A 251 3.97 21.23 24.35
CA SER A 251 3.62 19.91 24.87
C SER A 251 4.21 18.76 24.03
N LEU A 252 4.25 18.88 22.70
CA LEU A 252 4.77 17.85 21.79
C LEU A 252 6.30 17.75 21.85
N VAL A 253 7.00 18.88 22.01
CA VAL A 253 8.46 18.89 22.21
C VAL A 253 8.82 18.20 23.52
N ARG A 254 8.16 18.58 24.62
CA ARG A 254 8.32 17.90 25.92
C ARG A 254 7.99 16.41 25.84
N HIS A 255 6.93 16.03 25.13
CA HIS A 255 6.58 14.62 24.91
C HIS A 255 7.70 13.86 24.19
N SER A 256 8.30 14.47 23.16
CA SER A 256 9.40 13.86 22.40
C SER A 256 10.65 13.67 23.27
N ILE A 257 10.99 14.65 24.10
CA ILE A 257 12.11 14.52 25.06
C ILE A 257 11.80 13.46 26.13
N ARG A 258 10.58 13.48 26.67
CA ARG A 258 10.16 12.59 27.77
C ARG A 258 10.18 11.12 27.35
N ASN A 259 9.56 10.83 26.20
CA ASN A 259 9.25 9.47 25.77
C ASN A 259 10.12 8.97 24.61
N GLY A 260 10.94 9.83 24.03
CA GLY A 260 11.72 9.49 22.85
C GLY A 260 10.89 9.40 21.58
N ARG A 261 11.54 9.06 20.47
CA ARG A 261 10.94 8.90 19.13
C ARG A 261 11.66 7.79 18.36
N ASN A 262 10.90 6.93 17.69
CA ASN A 262 11.43 5.81 16.91
C ASN A 262 10.82 5.79 15.50
N GLY A 263 11.17 6.77 14.66
CA GLY A 263 10.68 6.84 13.28
C GLY A 263 11.26 5.72 12.41
N ASN A 264 10.46 5.13 11.52
CA ASN A 264 10.88 4.04 10.66
C ASN A 264 10.44 4.29 9.22
N MET A 265 11.42 4.47 8.33
CA MET A 265 11.23 4.45 6.88
C MET A 265 11.60 3.03 6.40
N PRO A 266 10.64 2.22 5.92
CA PRO A 266 10.91 0.84 5.51
C PRO A 266 11.80 0.77 4.27
N ALA A 267 12.75 -0.17 4.27
CA ALA A 267 13.60 -0.43 3.11
C ALA A 267 12.77 -0.88 1.90
N GLN A 268 13.02 -0.28 0.73
CA GLN A 268 12.34 -0.63 -0.52
C GLN A 268 13.18 -1.55 -1.41
N GLY A 269 14.46 -1.79 -1.09
CA GLY A 269 15.39 -2.59 -1.90
C GLY A 269 14.95 -4.04 -2.12
N GLU A 270 14.15 -4.61 -1.21
CA GLU A 270 13.61 -5.98 -1.36
C GLU A 270 12.28 -6.01 -2.11
N MET A 271 11.57 -4.88 -2.19
CA MET A 271 10.23 -4.79 -2.81
C MET A 271 10.28 -4.24 -4.24
N LEU A 272 11.26 -3.38 -4.53
CA LEU A 272 11.39 -2.68 -5.80
C LEU A 272 12.75 -2.94 -6.42
N LYS A 273 12.76 -3.22 -7.74
CA LYS A 273 14.00 -3.32 -8.51
C LYS A 273 14.76 -1.97 -8.51
N ALA A 274 16.09 -2.02 -8.67
CA ALA A 274 16.98 -0.87 -8.54
C ALA A 274 16.63 0.29 -9.49
N GLU A 275 16.13 -0.01 -10.69
CA GLU A 275 15.73 0.96 -11.70
C GLU A 275 14.49 1.76 -11.27
N LYS A 276 13.54 1.10 -10.59
CA LYS A 276 12.37 1.75 -10.01
C LYS A 276 12.77 2.64 -8.83
N ILE A 277 13.71 2.19 -8.00
CA ILE A 277 14.26 3.00 -6.92
C ILE A 277 14.96 4.24 -7.48
N HIS A 278 15.73 4.10 -8.56
CA HIS A 278 16.39 5.24 -9.20
C HIS A 278 15.40 6.28 -9.73
N LEU A 279 14.31 5.85 -10.35
CA LEU A 279 13.21 6.74 -10.76
C LEU A 279 12.52 7.42 -9.56
N LEU A 280 12.31 6.69 -8.47
CA LEU A 280 11.78 7.26 -7.22
C LEU A 280 12.75 8.29 -6.62
N THR A 281 14.05 8.02 -6.62
CA THR A 281 15.08 8.97 -6.20
C THR A 281 15.00 10.25 -7.03
N GLY A 282 14.93 10.13 -8.36
CA GLY A 282 14.78 11.30 -9.24
C GLY A 282 13.52 12.11 -8.92
N TYR A 283 12.38 11.43 -8.74
CA TYR A 283 11.13 12.11 -8.41
C TYR A 283 11.18 12.81 -7.05
N VAL A 284 11.63 12.13 -5.99
CA VAL A 284 11.77 12.72 -4.65
C VAL A 284 12.74 13.89 -4.66
N TYR A 285 13.88 13.74 -5.35
CA TYR A 285 14.84 14.84 -5.52
C TYR A 285 14.21 16.05 -6.22
N SER A 286 13.39 15.82 -7.26
CA SER A 286 12.69 16.91 -7.98
C SER A 286 11.73 17.71 -7.12
N LEU A 287 11.09 17.07 -6.12
CA LEU A 287 10.15 17.75 -5.22
C LEU A 287 10.84 18.86 -4.43
N SER A 288 12.04 18.60 -3.91
CA SER A 288 12.85 19.57 -3.17
C SER A 288 13.43 20.71 -4.02
N LYS A 289 13.44 20.56 -5.35
CA LYS A 289 13.96 21.56 -6.31
C LYS A 289 12.88 22.47 -6.88
N SER A 290 11.61 22.17 -6.61
CA SER A 290 10.47 22.89 -7.19
C SER A 290 9.96 24.02 -6.28
N GLN A 291 10.78 24.49 -5.33
CA GLN A 291 10.47 25.64 -4.46
C GLN A 291 10.90 26.96 -5.09
#